data_AF-A0AA46V7W6-F1
#
_entry.id   AF-A0AA46V7W6-F1
#
_cell.length_a   1.000
_cell.length_b   1.000
_cell.length_c   1.000
_cell.angle_alpha   90.00
_cell.angle_beta   90.00
_cell.angle_gamma   90.00
#
_symmetry.space_group_name_H-M   'P 1'
#
loop_
_entity.id
_entity.type
_entity.pdbx_description
1 polymer ?
#
loop_
_entity_poly.entity_id
_entity_poly.type
_entity_poly.pdbx_seq_one_letter_code
_entity_poly.pdbx_strand_id
1 'polypeptide(L)' 'MAADLLSSHVQRGERIAVIWGNYLMPVVTMPADVAVRRARDILDAGPHFWMHPLGGSVLIECLMDGQVTVATIPSS' A
#
# COMPACT_ATOMS: atom_id res chain seq x y z
N MET A 1 3.29 4.74 10.73
CA MET A 1 4.37 4.15 9.89
C MET A 1 3.90 3.91 8.45
N ALA A 2 3.09 2.90 8.14
CA ALA A 2 2.57 2.69 6.78
C ALA A 2 1.69 3.85 6.27
N ALA A 3 0.87 4.43 7.15
CA ALA A 3 0.08 5.63 6.87
C ALA A 3 0.94 6.86 6.51
N ASP A 4 2.05 7.07 7.22
CA ASP A 4 2.95 8.20 7.00
C ASP A 4 3.72 8.04 5.69
N LEU A 5 4.18 6.82 5.39
CA LEU A 5 4.83 6.48 4.12
C LEU A 5 3.87 6.54 2.93
N LEU A 6 2.61 6.14 3.09
CA LEU A 6 1.60 6.38 2.06
C LEU A 6 1.40 7.87 1.81
N SER A 7 1.33 8.67 2.87
CA SER A 7 1.08 10.10 2.72
C SER A 7 2.17 10.83 1.91
N SER A 8 3.41 10.34 1.90
CA SER A 8 4.50 10.92 1.12
C SER A 8 4.53 10.47 -0.35
N HIS A 9 3.87 9.36 -0.69
CA HIS A 9 3.91 8.77 -2.03
C HIS A 9 2.58 8.89 -2.79
N VAL A 10 1.56 9.48 -2.17
CA VAL A 10 0.21 9.46 -2.71
C VAL A 10 -0.35 10.88 -2.80
N GLN A 11 -0.72 11.29 -4.01
CA GLN A 11 -1.38 12.57 -4.22
C GLN A 11 -2.84 12.51 -3.76
N ARG A 12 -3.38 13.66 -3.37
CA ARG A 12 -4.78 13.77 -2.93
C ARG A 12 -5.71 13.39 -4.08
N GLY A 13 -6.49 12.33 -3.90
CA GLY A 13 -7.45 11.82 -4.91
C GLY A 13 -6.99 10.56 -5.65
N GLU A 14 -5.75 10.11 -5.44
CA GLU A 14 -5.27 8.85 -6.01
C GLU A 14 -5.93 7.63 -5.34
N ARG A 15 -6.04 6.56 -6.12
CA ARG A 15 -6.50 5.26 -5.64
C ARG A 15 -5.29 4.39 -5.33
N ILE A 16 -5.38 3.60 -4.27
CA ILE A 16 -4.37 2.64 -3.86
C ILE A 16 -4.91 1.24 -4.08
N ALA A 17 -4.14 0.38 -4.73
CA ALA A 17 -4.34 -1.06 -4.71
C ALA A 17 -3.55 -1.66 -3.54
N VAL A 18 -4.21 -2.48 -2.72
CA VAL A 18 -3.61 -3.26 -1.64
C VAL A 18 -3.59 -4.73 -2.07
N ILE A 19 -2.41 -5.35 -1.99
CA ILE A 19 -2.14 -6.70 -2.46
C ILE A 19 -1.50 -7.48 -1.31
N TRP A 20 -2.18 -8.48 -0.74
CA TRP A 20 -1.60 -9.30 0.32
C TRP A 20 -0.73 -10.43 -0.25
N GLY A 21 0.43 -10.66 0.36
CA GLY A 21 1.42 -11.65 -0.10
C GLY A 21 1.01 -13.10 0.03
N ASN A 22 -0.07 -13.38 0.76
CA ASN A 22 -0.63 -14.73 0.87
C ASN A 22 -1.52 -15.13 -0.31
N TYR A 23 -1.91 -14.19 -1.19
CA TYR A 23 -2.84 -14.41 -2.31
C TYR A 23 -4.21 -15.03 -1.94
N LEU A 24 -4.52 -15.14 -0.65
CA LEU A 24 -5.82 -15.61 -0.15
C LEU A 24 -6.85 -14.47 -0.13
N MET A 25 -6.36 -13.24 0.00
CA MET A 25 -7.18 -12.04 -0.02
C MET A 25 -7.25 -11.45 -1.43
N PRO A 26 -8.43 -10.96 -1.87
CA PRO A 26 -8.53 -10.22 -3.12
C PRO A 26 -7.70 -8.93 -3.06
N VAL A 27 -7.30 -8.45 -4.24
CA VAL A 27 -6.76 -7.10 -4.36
C VAL A 27 -7.89 -6.10 -4.13
N VAL A 28 -7.69 -5.19 -3.18
CA VAL A 28 -8.68 -4.16 -2.85
C VAL A 28 -8.17 -2.81 -3.36
N THR A 29 -9.02 -2.08 -4.07
CA THR A 29 -8.72 -0.70 -4.46
C THR A 29 -9.58 0.29 -3.67
N MET A 30 -8.94 1.33 -3.14
CA MET A 30 -9.64 2.36 -2.36
C MET A 30 -8.98 3.72 -2.52
N PRO A 31 -9.69 4.82 -2.24
CA PRO A 31 -9.06 6.13 -2.14
C PRO A 31 -7.90 6.14 -1.14
N ALA A 32 -6.83 6.88 -1.43
CA ALA A 32 -5.64 6.98 -0.60
C ALA A 32 -5.92 7.38 0.86
N ASP A 33 -6.82 8.33 1.05
CA ASP A 33 -7.22 8.82 2.36
C ASP A 33 -7.97 7.74 3.17
N VAL A 34 -8.70 6.85 2.49
CA VAL A 34 -9.30 5.67 3.11
C VAL A 34 -8.22 4.68 3.52
N ALA A 35 -7.23 4.40 2.67
CA ALA A 35 -6.12 3.50 3.00
C ALA A 35 -5.33 3.99 4.23
N VAL A 36 -5.04 5.29 4.30
CA VAL A 36 -4.38 5.93 5.45
C VAL A 36 -5.21 5.77 6.73
N ARG A 37 -6.51 6.08 6.68
CA ARG A 37 -7.42 5.92 7.84
C ARG A 37 -7.59 4.46 8.27
N ARG A 38 -7.42 3.51 7.35
CA ARG A 38 -7.61 2.06 7.55
C ARG A 38 -6.29 1.29 7.61
N ALA A 39 -5.15 1.97 7.76
CA ALA A 39 -3.84 1.34 7.71
C ALA A 39 -3.67 0.22 8.74
N ARG A 40 -4.28 0.36 9.92
CA ARG A 40 -4.28 -0.68 10.95
C ARG A 40 -5.12 -1.90 10.55
N ASP A 41 -6.32 -1.68 10.04
CA ASP A 41 -7.19 -2.75 9.54
C ASP A 41 -6.51 -3.54 8.40
N ILE A 42 -5.75 -2.85 7.54
CA ILE A 42 -4.97 -3.47 6.45
C ILE A 42 -3.82 -4.34 7.00
N LEU A 43 -3.08 -3.85 7.99
CA LEU A 43 -2.01 -4.58 8.69
C LEU A 43 -2.55 -5.80 9.43
N ASP A 44 -3.68 -5.66 10.13
CA ASP A 44 -4.32 -6.74 10.88
C ASP A 44 -4.86 -7.84 9.95
N ALA A 45 -5.21 -7.52 8.69
CA ALA A 45 -5.68 -8.48 7.70
C ALA A 45 -4.57 -9.41 7.16
N GLY A 46 -3.30 -9.01 7.24
CA GLY A 46 -2.20 -9.90 6.87
C GLY A 46 -0.81 -9.31 7.13
N PRO A 47 0.16 -10.16 7.49
CA PRO A 47 1.49 -9.73 7.95
C PRO A 47 2.40 -9.16 6.85
N HIS A 48 1.99 -9.30 5.59
CA HIS A 48 2.77 -8.87 4.43
C HIS A 48 1.83 -8.44 3.32
N PHE A 49 1.98 -7.21 2.87
CA PHE A 49 1.23 -6.67 1.74
C PHE A 49 2.04 -5.63 0.98
N TRP A 50 1.64 -5.39 -0.27
CA TRP A 50 2.10 -4.27 -1.08
C TRP A 50 0.98 -3.26 -1.27
N MET A 51 1.39 -2.02 -1.46
CA MET A 51 0.55 -0.91 -1.86
C MET A 51 1.07 -0.31 -3.15
N HIS A 52 0.17 -0.10 -4.11
CA HIS A 52 0.47 0.55 -5.37
C HIS A 52 -0.47 1.76 -5.56
N PRO A 53 0.06 2.99 -5.52
CA PRO A 53 -0.65 4.18 -5.99
C PRO A 53 -0.92 4.03 -7.49
N LEU A 54 -2.20 3.87 -7.85
CA LEU A 54 -2.61 3.62 -9.23
C LEU A 54 -2.26 4.85 -10.09
N GLY A 55 -1.44 4.63 -11.12
CA GLY A 55 -0.88 5.69 -11.96
C GLY A 55 0.46 6.24 -11.48
N GLY A 56 0.93 5.83 -10.30
CA GLY A 56 2.25 6.11 -9.79
C GLY A 56 3.33 5.17 -10.33
N SER A 57 4.59 5.48 -10.02
CA SER A 57 5.76 4.72 -10.46
C SER A 57 6.41 3.91 -9.33
N VAL A 58 5.69 3.64 -8.26
CA VAL A 58 6.23 2.95 -7.08
C VAL A 58 5.33 1.79 -6.63
N LEU A 59 5.98 0.80 -6.04
CA LEU A 59 5.39 -0.28 -5.27
C LEU A 59 5.97 -0.23 -3.85
N ILE A 60 5.10 -0.23 -2.84
CA ILE A 60 5.48 -0.10 -1.44
C ILE A 60 5.19 -1.44 -0.76
N GLU A 61 6.22 -2.14 -0.31
CA GLU A 61 6.11 -3.34 0.51
C GLU A 61 6.02 -2.96 1.99
N CYS A 62 5.13 -3.61 2.73
CA CYS A 62 4.98 -3.46 4.17
C CYS A 62 5.00 -4.83 4.84
N LEU A 63 5.86 -4.95 5.85
CA LEU A 63 5.98 -6.11 6.72
C LEU A 63 5.46 -5.79 8.13
N MET A 64 4.96 -6.82 8.83
CA MET A 64 4.38 -6.69 10.17
C MET A 64 5.39 -6.17 11.23
N ASP A 65 6.68 -6.40 11.02
CA ASP A 65 7.76 -5.88 11.87
C ASP A 65 8.00 -4.37 11.69
N GLY A 66 7.24 -3.71 10.80
CA GLY A 66 7.36 -2.30 10.49
C GLY A 66 8.39 -2.00 9.40
N GLN A 67 9.06 -3.01 8.85
CA GLN A 67 9.93 -2.82 7.70
C GLN A 67 9.09 -2.40 6.49
N VAL A 68 9.54 -1.33 5.82
CA VAL A 68 8.94 -0.82 4.59
C VAL A 68 10.00 -0.70 3.52
N THR A 69 9.72 -1.29 2.36
CA THR A 69 10.56 -1.19 1.17
C THR A 69 9.80 -0.43 0.08
N VAL A 70 10.41 0.58 -0.52
CA VAL A 70 9.84 1.30 -1.66
C VAL A 70 10.66 0.92 -2.90
N ALA A 71 9.99 0.34 -3.89
CA ALA A 71 10.58 -0.04 -5.17
C ALA A 71 10.00 0.82 -6.29
N THR A 72 10.86 1.30 -7.19
CA THR A 72 10.42 1.97 -8.42
C THR A 72 9.97 0.93 -9.43
N ILE A 73 8.78 1.13 -10.01
CA ILE A 73 8.29 0.33 -11.13
C ILE A 73 9.10 0.73 -12.38
N PRO A 74 9.76 -0.22 -13.07
CA PRO A 74 10.49 0.09 -14.29
C PRO A 74 9.58 0.76 -15.31
N SER A 75 10.01 1.91 -15.85
CA SER A 75 9.44 2.43 -17.08
C SER A 75 9.91 1.56 -18.25
N SER A 76 9.04 1.38 -19.25
CA SER A 76 9.36 0.67 -20.50
C SER A 76 10.63 1.20 -21.17
#